data_AF-A0A4T0B912-F1
#
_entry.id   AF-A0A4T0B912-F1
#
_cell.length_a   1.000
_cell.length_b   1.000
_cell.length_c   1.000
_cell.angle_alpha   90.00
_cell.angle_beta   90.00
_cell.angle_gamma   90.00
#
_symmetry.space_group_name_H-M   'P 1'
#
loop_
_entity.id
_entity.type
_entity.pdbx_description
1 polymer ?
#
loop_
_entity_poly.entity_id
_entity_poly.type
_entity_poly.pdbx_seq_one_letter_code
_entity_poly.pdbx_strand_id
1 'polypeptide(L)'
;MTPDIEYLLSLEAVRERSRIVFEAAEKDELSHFTYHASKLPEAAAYVTSVINRDFGPDNFDAIPPHGRWQHFNVGGVPRIDDLNKQWKHDGCDRKEQARRLIDLFMVSVLLDAGAGDKWKFEEPGSGDVYTRSEGIAVASLYMFTEGAFASAGGEKHIVNAKGLQGINEEVLTKGFQITSDNPMIGVGPRAQLLSRLGDSLLQHPDIFGPEGRPGNLV
;
A
#
# COMPACT_ATOMS: atom_id res chain seq x y z
N MET A 1 1.29 21.57 -18.71
CA MET A 1 0.37 20.42 -18.69
C MET A 1 -0.62 20.65 -19.83
N THR A 2 -0.98 19.64 -20.65
CA THR A 2 -1.94 19.87 -21.75
C THR A 2 -3.35 20.03 -21.18
N PRO A 3 -4.27 20.77 -21.85
CA PRO A 3 -5.65 20.95 -21.39
C PRO A 3 -6.37 19.63 -21.10
N ASP A 4 -6.07 18.58 -21.88
CA ASP A 4 -6.64 17.24 -21.69
C ASP A 4 -6.24 16.62 -20.35
N ILE A 5 -4.98 16.81 -19.92
CA ILE A 5 -4.51 16.31 -18.62
C ILE A 5 -5.15 17.12 -17.49
N GLU A 6 -5.27 18.44 -17.64
CA GLU A 6 -5.96 19.30 -16.66
C GLU A 6 -7.42 18.88 -16.46
N TYR A 7 -8.14 18.61 -17.55
CA TYR A 7 -9.49 18.07 -17.49
C TYR A 7 -9.53 16.73 -16.76
N LEU A 8 -8.69 15.76 -17.15
CA LEU A 8 -8.69 14.41 -16.56
C LEU A 8 -8.37 14.41 -15.05
N LEU A 9 -7.64 15.41 -14.55
CA LEU A 9 -7.34 15.57 -13.13
C LEU A 9 -8.41 16.37 -12.35
N SER A 10 -9.49 16.80 -13.00
CA SER A 10 -10.57 17.59 -12.37
C SER A 10 -11.66 16.72 -11.74
N LEU A 11 -12.34 17.25 -10.72
CA LEU A 11 -13.55 16.63 -10.14
C LEU A 11 -14.70 16.54 -11.15
N GLU A 12 -14.74 17.45 -12.12
CA GLU A 12 -15.73 17.46 -13.19
C GLU A 12 -15.56 16.22 -14.08
N ALA A 13 -14.34 15.92 -14.52
CA ALA A 13 -14.07 14.70 -15.28
C ALA A 13 -14.43 13.45 -14.48
N VAL A 14 -14.09 13.38 -13.18
CA VAL A 14 -14.50 12.23 -12.34
C VAL A 14 -16.02 12.05 -12.36
N ARG A 15 -16.78 13.13 -12.18
CA ARG A 15 -18.26 13.08 -12.18
C ARG A 15 -18.83 12.72 -13.55
N GLU A 16 -18.34 13.34 -14.61
CA GLU A 16 -18.81 13.08 -15.98
C GLU A 16 -18.53 11.64 -16.39
N ARG A 17 -17.31 11.15 -16.20
CA ARG A 17 -16.88 9.82 -16.64
C ARG A 17 -17.52 8.71 -15.80
N SER A 18 -17.69 8.90 -14.50
CA SER A 18 -18.43 7.94 -13.66
C SER A 18 -19.92 7.89 -13.99
N ARG A 19 -20.53 9.02 -14.42
CA ARG A 19 -21.94 9.05 -14.81
C ARG A 19 -22.22 8.16 -16.02
N ILE A 20 -21.30 8.05 -16.98
CA ILE A 20 -21.44 7.14 -18.13
C ILE A 20 -21.65 5.70 -17.65
N VAL A 21 -20.86 5.25 -16.67
CA VAL A 21 -20.98 3.89 -16.10
C VAL A 21 -22.28 3.74 -15.32
N PHE A 22 -22.68 4.76 -14.56
CA PHE A 22 -23.92 4.76 -13.80
C PHE A 22 -25.17 4.68 -14.71
N GLU A 23 -25.21 5.48 -15.77
CA GLU A 23 -26.31 5.47 -16.75
C GLU A 23 -26.42 4.12 -17.48
N ALA A 24 -25.29 3.46 -17.76
CA ALA A 24 -25.28 2.09 -18.29
C ALA A 24 -25.80 1.07 -17.26
N ALA A 25 -25.45 1.25 -15.98
CA ALA A 25 -25.95 0.43 -14.88
C ALA A 25 -27.47 0.51 -14.74
N GLU A 26 -28.03 1.72 -14.86
CA GLU A 26 -29.49 1.95 -14.81
C GLU A 26 -30.26 1.27 -15.95
N LYS A 27 -29.58 1.01 -17.08
CA LYS A 27 -30.15 0.37 -18.27
C LYS A 27 -29.87 -1.13 -18.35
N ASP A 28 -29.23 -1.72 -17.34
CA ASP A 28 -28.79 -3.13 -17.33
C ASP A 28 -27.81 -3.46 -18.47
N GLU A 29 -26.95 -2.49 -18.84
CA GLU A 29 -25.97 -2.62 -19.93
C GLU A 29 -24.57 -3.06 -19.43
N LEU A 30 -24.43 -3.37 -18.13
CA LEU A 30 -23.16 -3.83 -17.54
C LEU A 30 -23.00 -5.35 -17.68
N SER A 31 -21.76 -5.81 -17.93
CA SER A 31 -21.48 -7.23 -18.17
C SER A 31 -21.36 -8.10 -16.91
N HIS A 32 -21.02 -7.51 -15.76
CA HIS A 32 -20.65 -8.26 -14.55
C HIS A 32 -21.41 -7.82 -13.29
N PHE A 33 -22.21 -6.76 -13.37
CA PHE A 33 -22.91 -6.18 -12.23
C PHE A 33 -24.34 -5.84 -12.63
N THR A 34 -25.28 -6.07 -11.72
CA THR A 34 -26.66 -5.62 -11.85
C THR A 34 -26.92 -4.52 -10.84
N TYR A 35 -27.48 -3.39 -11.29
CA TYR A 35 -27.77 -2.27 -10.40
C TYR A 35 -29.18 -2.38 -9.83
N HIS A 36 -29.27 -2.43 -8.49
CA HIS A 36 -30.53 -2.46 -7.77
C HIS A 36 -30.71 -1.19 -6.94
N ALA A 37 -31.24 -0.12 -7.57
CA ALA A 37 -31.46 1.17 -6.89
C ALA A 37 -32.30 1.03 -5.59
N SER A 38 -33.29 0.13 -5.60
CA SER A 38 -34.15 -0.14 -4.43
C SER A 38 -33.43 -0.73 -3.22
N LYS A 39 -32.21 -1.27 -3.41
CA LYS A 39 -31.38 -1.85 -2.34
C LYS A 39 -30.43 -0.85 -1.69
N LEU A 40 -30.26 0.34 -2.27
CA LEU A 40 -29.35 1.35 -1.73
C LEU A 40 -29.71 1.79 -0.29
N PRO A 41 -30.99 2.01 0.08
CA PRO A 41 -31.34 2.34 1.46
C PRO A 41 -30.97 1.24 2.46
N GLU A 42 -31.16 -0.02 2.07
CA GLU A 42 -30.81 -1.18 2.91
C GLU A 42 -29.29 -1.29 3.12
N ALA A 43 -28.51 -1.11 2.04
CA ALA A 43 -27.05 -1.09 2.12
C ALA A 43 -26.53 0.06 2.99
N ALA A 44 -27.09 1.26 2.85
CA ALA A 44 -26.72 2.43 3.66
C ALA A 44 -27.05 2.21 5.14
N ALA A 45 -28.22 1.65 5.44
CA ALA A 45 -28.62 1.30 6.81
C ALA A 45 -27.69 0.25 7.42
N TYR A 46 -27.30 -0.77 6.66
CA TYR A 46 -26.36 -1.79 7.11
C TYR A 46 -24.99 -1.19 7.45
N VAL A 47 -24.37 -0.43 6.54
CA VAL A 47 -23.07 0.20 6.80
C VAL A 47 -23.14 1.13 8.02
N THR A 48 -24.20 1.93 8.11
CA THR A 48 -24.43 2.83 9.25
C THR A 48 -24.60 2.05 10.56
N SER A 49 -25.26 0.90 10.53
CA SER A 49 -25.44 0.05 11.72
C SER A 49 -24.12 -0.53 12.22
N VAL A 50 -23.21 -0.92 11.32
CA VAL A 50 -21.88 -1.44 11.67
C VAL A 50 -21.04 -0.33 12.29
N ILE A 51 -21.02 0.86 11.69
CA ILE A 51 -20.31 2.02 12.24
C ILE A 51 -20.85 2.38 13.63
N ASN A 52 -22.17 2.44 13.80
CA ASN A 52 -22.80 2.74 15.09
C ASN A 52 -22.54 1.66 16.14
N ARG A 53 -22.51 0.38 15.77
CA ARG A 53 -22.22 -0.72 16.68
C ARG A 53 -20.80 -0.59 17.27
N ASP A 54 -19.83 -0.23 16.44
CA ASP A 54 -18.41 -0.23 16.81
C ASP A 54 -17.94 1.10 17.42
N PHE A 55 -18.56 2.23 17.03
CA PHE A 55 -18.10 3.58 17.40
C PHE A 55 -19.22 4.53 17.86
N GLY A 56 -20.50 4.15 17.71
CA GLY A 56 -21.61 5.03 18.03
C GLY A 56 -22.01 4.98 19.51
N PRO A 57 -22.69 6.04 20.00
CA PRO A 57 -22.99 7.30 19.32
C PRO A 57 -21.94 8.40 19.49
N ASP A 58 -20.91 8.19 20.31
CA ASP A 58 -20.04 9.26 20.85
C ASP A 58 -18.54 9.03 20.63
N ASN A 59 -18.14 7.99 19.92
CA ASN A 59 -16.74 7.62 19.70
C ASN A 59 -16.35 7.53 18.21
N PHE A 60 -17.04 8.29 17.35
CA PHE A 60 -16.75 8.32 15.91
C PHE A 60 -15.37 8.91 15.59
N ASP A 61 -14.82 9.76 16.46
CA ASP A 61 -13.47 10.31 16.35
C ASP A 61 -12.36 9.27 16.54
N ALA A 62 -12.67 8.12 17.16
CA ALA A 62 -11.76 7.00 17.30
C ALA A 62 -11.74 6.05 16.08
N ILE A 63 -12.55 6.31 15.03
CA ILE A 63 -12.49 5.55 13.79
C ILE A 63 -11.08 5.71 13.20
N PRO A 64 -10.29 4.63 13.09
CA PRO A 64 -8.94 4.74 12.56
C PRO A 64 -9.02 5.18 11.09
N PRO A 65 -8.14 6.08 10.63
CA PRO A 65 -8.09 6.44 9.22
C PRO A 65 -7.82 5.16 8.41
N HIS A 66 -8.55 4.95 7.31
CA HIS A 66 -8.21 3.84 6.43
C HIS A 66 -6.88 4.12 5.74
N GLY A 67 -5.97 3.15 5.76
CA GLY A 67 -4.69 3.30 5.08
C GLY A 67 -3.74 2.14 5.31
N ARG A 68 -2.55 2.27 4.72
CA ARG A 68 -1.49 1.26 4.80
C ARG A 68 -1.08 0.93 6.23
N TRP A 69 -1.17 1.89 7.15
CA TRP A 69 -0.83 1.68 8.56
C TRP A 69 -1.66 0.56 9.19
N GLN A 70 -2.97 0.56 8.92
CA GLN A 70 -3.91 -0.43 9.43
C GLN A 70 -3.68 -1.79 8.77
N HIS A 71 -3.28 -1.82 7.48
CA HIS A 71 -2.87 -3.07 6.83
C HIS A 71 -1.64 -3.70 7.51
N PHE A 72 -0.64 -2.90 7.91
CA PHE A 72 0.49 -3.43 8.68
C PHE A 72 0.08 -3.98 10.05
N ASN A 73 -1.02 -3.49 10.62
CA ASN A 73 -1.52 -3.94 11.93
C ASN A 73 -2.65 -4.99 11.84
N VAL A 74 -2.81 -5.62 10.67
CA VAL A 74 -3.73 -6.74 10.50
C VAL A 74 -3.46 -7.85 11.53
N GLY A 75 -4.51 -8.49 12.02
CA GLY A 75 -4.42 -9.48 13.11
C GLY A 75 -4.26 -8.86 14.50
N GLY A 76 -4.35 -7.53 14.64
CA GLY A 76 -4.22 -6.85 15.93
C GLY A 76 -2.77 -6.75 16.44
N VAL A 77 -1.79 -7.02 15.58
CA VAL A 77 -0.37 -6.93 15.91
C VAL A 77 0.13 -5.51 15.62
N PRO A 78 0.64 -4.75 16.61
CA PRO A 78 1.00 -3.34 16.44
C PRO A 78 2.40 -3.17 15.82
N ARG A 79 2.64 -3.78 14.64
CA ARG A 79 3.97 -3.93 14.01
C ARG A 79 4.71 -2.60 13.86
N ILE A 80 4.02 -1.55 13.42
CA ILE A 80 4.64 -0.23 13.22
C ILE A 80 4.99 0.44 14.55
N ASP A 81 4.15 0.29 15.58
CA ASP A 81 4.45 0.85 16.89
C ASP A 81 5.64 0.16 17.53
N ASP A 82 5.74 -1.16 17.38
CA ASP A 82 6.87 -1.93 17.90
C ASP A 82 8.17 -1.58 17.17
N LEU A 83 8.11 -1.39 15.84
CA LEU A 83 9.25 -0.93 15.05
C LEU A 83 9.71 0.48 15.44
N ASN A 84 8.77 1.42 15.67
CA ASN A 84 9.10 2.77 16.16
C ASN A 84 9.71 2.74 17.58
N LYS A 85 9.18 1.92 18.49
CA LYS A 85 9.76 1.72 19.83
C LYS A 85 11.20 1.20 19.72
N GLN A 86 11.43 0.22 18.84
CA GLN A 86 12.76 -0.33 18.59
C GLN A 86 13.72 0.77 18.07
N TRP A 87 13.34 1.49 17.01
CA TRP A 87 14.19 2.57 16.48
C TRP A 87 14.51 3.63 17.53
N LYS A 88 13.52 4.05 18.31
CA LYS A 88 13.73 5.00 19.40
C LYS A 88 14.70 4.47 20.45
N HIS A 89 14.59 3.20 20.82
CA HIS A 89 15.52 2.53 21.73
C HIS A 89 16.95 2.52 21.16
N ASP A 90 17.09 2.31 19.85
CA ASP A 90 18.37 2.30 19.13
C ASP A 90 18.93 3.72 18.90
N GLY A 91 18.34 4.76 19.50
CA GLY A 91 18.80 6.15 19.42
C GLY A 91 18.37 6.90 18.16
N CYS A 92 17.45 6.34 17.36
CA CYS A 92 16.88 7.00 16.20
C CYS A 92 16.02 8.20 16.61
N ASP A 93 16.36 9.40 16.12
CA ASP A 93 15.58 10.60 16.43
C ASP A 93 14.18 10.57 15.76
N ARG A 94 13.30 11.49 16.16
CA ARG A 94 11.93 11.53 15.63
C ARG A 94 11.87 11.81 14.14
N LYS A 95 12.82 12.58 13.61
CA LYS A 95 12.86 12.95 12.21
C LYS A 95 13.21 11.72 11.39
N GLU A 96 14.23 10.99 11.77
CA GLU A 96 14.66 9.76 11.11
C GLU A 96 13.62 8.64 11.23
N GLN A 97 12.92 8.50 12.37
CA GLN A 97 11.75 7.61 12.47
C GLN A 97 10.69 7.95 11.41
N ALA A 98 10.37 9.24 11.23
CA ALA A 98 9.43 9.67 10.19
C ALA A 98 9.96 9.35 8.78
N ARG A 99 11.26 9.52 8.52
CA ARG A 99 11.87 9.15 7.23
C ARG A 99 11.74 7.67 6.93
N ARG A 100 12.05 6.81 7.90
CA ARG A 100 11.93 5.34 7.76
C ARG A 100 10.48 4.89 7.56
N LEU A 101 9.52 5.57 8.20
CA LEU A 101 8.10 5.34 7.93
C LEU A 101 7.72 5.72 6.49
N ILE A 102 8.17 6.87 6.00
CA ILE A 102 7.91 7.28 4.61
C ILE A 102 8.55 6.29 3.62
N ASP A 103 9.78 5.85 3.89
CA ASP A 103 10.46 4.81 3.11
C ASP A 103 9.61 3.54 2.99
N LEU A 104 9.22 2.96 4.12
CA LEU A 104 8.40 1.75 4.20
C LEU A 104 7.04 1.93 3.51
N PHE A 105 6.34 3.03 3.81
CA PHE A 105 4.99 3.26 3.32
C PHE A 105 4.99 3.47 1.81
N MET A 106 5.98 4.18 1.26
CA MET A 106 6.07 4.41 -0.18
C MET A 106 6.19 3.10 -0.95
N VAL A 107 7.15 2.23 -0.58
CA VAL A 107 7.33 0.94 -1.29
C VAL A 107 6.14 0.01 -1.09
N SER A 108 5.57 -0.04 0.12
CA SER A 108 4.43 -0.90 0.42
C SER A 108 3.17 -0.50 -0.35
N VAL A 109 2.90 0.80 -0.48
CA VAL A 109 1.78 1.32 -1.27
C VAL A 109 1.97 1.04 -2.76
N LEU A 110 3.16 1.21 -3.30
CA LEU A 110 3.43 0.94 -4.72
C LEU A 110 3.36 -0.56 -5.07
N LEU A 111 3.61 -1.44 -4.10
CA LEU A 111 3.46 -2.88 -4.26
C LEU A 111 1.99 -3.35 -4.15
N ASP A 112 1.09 -2.50 -3.64
CA ASP A 112 -0.32 -2.84 -3.45
C ASP A 112 -1.15 -2.66 -4.71
N ALA A 113 -0.90 -3.56 -5.65
CA ALA A 113 -1.79 -3.86 -6.76
C ALA A 113 -2.52 -5.19 -6.51
N GLY A 114 -3.49 -5.54 -7.35
CA GLY A 114 -4.22 -6.81 -7.23
C GLY A 114 -3.26 -8.02 -7.18
N ALA A 115 -3.35 -8.83 -6.11
CA ALA A 115 -2.53 -10.03 -5.91
C ALA A 115 -3.09 -11.29 -6.57
N GLY A 116 -4.32 -11.21 -7.11
CA GLY A 116 -5.14 -12.38 -7.42
C GLY A 116 -5.91 -12.88 -6.21
N ASP A 117 -6.60 -14.00 -6.37
CA ASP A 117 -7.46 -14.64 -5.36
C ASP A 117 -6.79 -15.85 -4.68
N LYS A 118 -5.64 -16.30 -5.18
CA LYS A 118 -4.90 -17.47 -4.67
C LYS A 118 -3.74 -17.14 -3.75
N TRP A 119 -3.06 -16.03 -4.01
CA TRP A 119 -1.84 -15.67 -3.28
C TRP A 119 -2.11 -15.42 -1.79
N LYS A 120 -1.22 -15.94 -0.94
CA LYS A 120 -1.20 -15.74 0.51
C LYS A 120 0.22 -15.50 1.01
N PHE A 121 0.35 -14.74 2.09
CA PHE A 121 1.58 -14.56 2.85
C PHE A 121 1.42 -15.21 4.21
N GLU A 122 2.31 -16.13 4.55
CA GLU A 122 2.41 -16.72 5.88
C GLU A 122 3.44 -15.94 6.69
N GLU A 123 3.02 -15.31 7.78
CA GLU A 123 3.90 -14.48 8.58
C GLU A 123 4.92 -15.33 9.36
N PRO A 124 6.23 -15.08 9.18
CA PRO A 124 7.26 -15.82 9.90
C PRO A 124 7.13 -15.67 11.42
N GLY A 125 7.07 -16.80 12.12
CA GLY A 125 7.05 -16.88 13.58
C GLY A 125 5.66 -17.07 14.20
N SER A 126 4.61 -16.46 13.63
CA SER A 126 3.23 -16.67 14.08
C SER A 126 2.53 -17.81 13.31
N GLY A 127 2.84 -17.95 12.02
CA GLY A 127 2.10 -18.84 11.11
C GLY A 127 0.75 -18.25 10.67
N ASP A 128 0.46 -17.00 11.03
CA ASP A 128 -0.75 -16.31 10.57
C ASP A 128 -0.70 -16.10 9.06
N VAL A 129 -1.85 -16.25 8.41
CA VAL A 129 -1.97 -16.15 6.95
C VAL A 129 -2.78 -14.93 6.57
N TYR A 130 -2.17 -14.07 5.76
CA TYR A 130 -2.79 -12.85 5.24
C TYR A 130 -2.85 -12.90 3.71
N THR A 131 -3.85 -12.26 3.12
CA THR A 131 -4.05 -12.22 1.65
C THR A 131 -4.26 -10.78 1.20
N ARG A 132 -4.27 -10.54 -0.12
CA ARG A 132 -4.59 -9.22 -0.71
C ARG A 132 -3.71 -8.10 -0.10
N SER A 133 -4.29 -6.93 0.14
CA SER A 133 -3.57 -5.72 0.56
C SER A 133 -2.93 -5.85 1.94
N GLU A 134 -3.56 -6.57 2.86
CA GLU A 134 -3.04 -6.88 4.18
C GLU A 134 -1.81 -7.80 4.09
N GLY A 135 -1.91 -8.87 3.30
CA GLY A 135 -0.76 -9.75 3.05
C GLY A 135 0.40 -9.01 2.38
N ILE A 136 0.12 -8.14 1.41
CA ILE A 136 1.14 -7.32 0.75
C ILE A 136 1.81 -6.38 1.76
N ALA A 137 1.03 -5.77 2.66
CA ALA A 137 1.58 -4.92 3.71
C ALA A 137 2.55 -5.71 4.59
N VAL A 138 2.14 -6.85 5.14
CA VAL A 138 3.02 -7.67 5.99
C VAL A 138 4.26 -8.14 5.21
N ALA A 139 4.11 -8.69 4.00
CA ALA A 139 5.24 -9.12 3.17
C ALA A 139 6.26 -8.01 2.93
N SER A 140 5.79 -6.82 2.51
CA SER A 140 6.66 -5.67 2.24
C SER A 140 7.33 -5.12 3.49
N LEU A 141 6.69 -5.22 4.67
CA LEU A 141 7.31 -4.88 5.95
C LEU A 141 8.48 -5.81 6.25
N TYR A 142 8.30 -7.13 6.11
CA TYR A 142 9.37 -8.10 6.34
C TYR A 142 10.54 -7.86 5.38
N MET A 143 10.27 -7.70 4.09
CA MET A 143 11.27 -7.32 3.09
C MET A 143 12.05 -6.05 3.48
N PHE A 144 11.34 -5.02 3.95
CA PHE A 144 11.96 -3.78 4.41
C PHE A 144 12.84 -3.98 5.65
N THR A 145 12.37 -4.76 6.64
CA THR A 145 13.16 -5.06 7.84
C THR A 145 14.40 -5.90 7.55
N GLU A 146 14.34 -6.76 6.54
CA GLU A 146 15.47 -7.55 6.07
C GLU A 146 16.46 -6.74 5.22
N GLY A 147 16.07 -5.54 4.79
CA GLY A 147 16.90 -4.62 4.00
C GLY A 147 16.79 -4.81 2.49
N ALA A 148 15.73 -5.45 1.98
CA ALA A 148 15.55 -5.73 0.56
C ALA A 148 15.54 -4.46 -0.32
N PHE A 149 15.11 -3.33 0.24
CA PHE A 149 15.01 -2.04 -0.47
C PHE A 149 16.19 -1.09 -0.19
N ALA A 150 17.19 -1.55 0.57
CA ALA A 150 18.39 -0.78 0.87
C ALA A 150 19.57 -1.26 0.00
N SER A 151 20.55 -0.38 -0.20
CA SER A 151 21.81 -0.74 -0.85
C SER A 151 22.54 -1.84 -0.08
N ALA A 152 23.09 -2.84 -0.79
CA ALA A 152 23.82 -3.95 -0.20
C ALA A 152 24.98 -3.48 0.71
N GLY A 153 25.04 -4.02 1.93
CA GLY A 153 26.05 -3.65 2.94
C GLY A 153 25.80 -2.30 3.63
N GLY A 154 24.73 -1.58 3.27
CA GLY A 154 24.33 -0.34 3.91
C GLY A 154 23.44 -0.53 5.14
N GLU A 155 22.89 0.57 5.62
CA GLU A 155 21.92 0.60 6.73
C GLU A 155 20.65 -0.18 6.36
N LYS A 156 20.11 -0.94 7.32
CA LYS A 156 18.81 -1.62 7.19
C LYS A 156 17.69 -0.69 7.65
N HIS A 157 16.44 -1.04 7.33
CA HIS A 157 15.25 -0.25 7.69
C HIS A 157 15.24 1.14 7.01
N ILE A 158 15.79 1.21 5.81
CA ILE A 158 15.70 2.38 4.92
C ILE A 158 15.37 1.91 3.50
N VAL A 159 14.92 2.84 2.67
CA VAL A 159 14.80 2.64 1.22
C VAL A 159 15.69 3.66 0.52
N ASN A 160 16.52 3.23 -0.42
CA ASN A 160 17.29 4.15 -1.26
C ASN A 160 17.25 3.70 -2.71
N ALA A 161 17.59 4.63 -3.61
CA ALA A 161 17.48 4.39 -5.04
C ALA A 161 18.28 3.16 -5.50
N LYS A 162 19.47 2.94 -4.91
CA LYS A 162 20.31 1.80 -5.28
C LYS A 162 19.70 0.46 -4.88
N GLY A 163 19.06 0.38 -3.70
CA GLY A 163 18.30 -0.79 -3.28
C GLY A 163 17.09 -1.03 -4.18
N LEU A 164 16.34 0.03 -4.50
CA LEU A 164 15.19 -0.03 -5.42
C LEU A 164 15.57 -0.52 -6.82
N GLN A 165 16.66 0.00 -7.40
CA GLN A 165 17.19 -0.46 -8.69
C GLN A 165 17.55 -1.96 -8.69
N GLY A 166 17.90 -2.51 -7.53
CA GLY A 166 18.19 -3.93 -7.34
C GLY A 166 16.95 -4.83 -7.24
N ILE A 167 15.75 -4.26 -7.11
CA ILE A 167 14.51 -5.04 -7.05
C ILE A 167 14.22 -5.64 -8.43
N ASN A 168 14.07 -6.97 -8.45
CA ASN A 168 13.69 -7.74 -9.62
C ASN A 168 12.63 -8.79 -9.24
N GLU A 169 12.18 -9.58 -10.21
CA GLU A 169 11.16 -10.61 -9.97
C GLU A 169 11.60 -11.68 -8.97
N GLU A 170 12.88 -12.04 -8.93
CA GLU A 170 13.41 -13.03 -7.99
C GLU A 170 13.34 -12.52 -6.54
N VAL A 171 13.74 -11.26 -6.31
CA VAL A 171 13.66 -10.62 -4.99
C VAL A 171 12.20 -10.55 -4.51
N LEU A 172 11.28 -10.14 -5.38
CA LEU A 172 9.86 -10.12 -5.04
C LEU A 172 9.29 -11.53 -4.85
N THR A 173 9.67 -12.49 -5.68
CA THR A 173 9.22 -13.89 -5.55
C THR A 173 9.58 -14.44 -4.18
N LYS A 174 10.81 -14.22 -3.73
CA LYS A 174 11.26 -14.61 -2.40
C LYS A 174 10.50 -13.88 -1.29
N GLY A 175 10.46 -12.55 -1.36
CA GLY A 175 9.85 -11.71 -0.31
C GLY A 175 8.34 -11.91 -0.16
N PHE A 176 7.64 -12.21 -1.25
CA PHE A 176 6.20 -12.49 -1.27
C PHE A 176 5.87 -14.00 -1.19
N GLN A 177 6.86 -14.88 -0.96
CA GLN A 177 6.66 -16.33 -0.84
C GLN A 177 5.95 -16.95 -2.07
N ILE A 178 6.25 -16.44 -3.27
CA ILE A 178 5.57 -16.84 -4.50
C ILE A 178 6.13 -18.17 -4.97
N THR A 179 5.24 -19.11 -5.26
CA THR A 179 5.56 -20.42 -5.82
C THR A 179 4.52 -20.80 -6.87
N SER A 180 4.69 -21.94 -7.55
CA SER A 180 3.66 -22.48 -8.45
C SER A 180 2.32 -22.72 -7.75
N ASP A 181 2.35 -23.09 -6.47
CA ASP A 181 1.17 -23.38 -5.65
C ASP A 181 0.66 -22.15 -4.88
N ASN A 182 1.44 -21.07 -4.86
CA ASN A 182 1.10 -19.78 -4.27
C ASN A 182 1.33 -18.63 -5.27
N PRO A 183 0.64 -18.60 -6.42
CA PRO A 183 0.93 -17.67 -7.50
C PRO A 183 0.38 -16.27 -7.20
N MET A 184 1.20 -15.25 -7.47
CA MET A 184 0.78 -13.84 -7.43
C MET A 184 0.74 -13.25 -8.85
N ILE A 185 -0.31 -12.50 -9.15
CA ILE A 185 -0.43 -11.79 -10.45
C ILE A 185 0.42 -10.52 -10.42
N GLY A 186 1.12 -10.21 -11.52
CA GLY A 186 1.74 -8.90 -11.73
C GLY A 186 3.07 -8.65 -10.99
N VAL A 187 3.88 -9.70 -10.79
CA VAL A 187 5.19 -9.59 -10.11
C VAL A 187 6.17 -8.73 -10.92
N GLY A 188 6.32 -9.02 -12.22
CA GLY A 188 7.19 -8.24 -13.12
C GLY A 188 6.89 -6.74 -13.14
N PRO A 189 5.64 -6.31 -13.38
CA PRO A 189 5.27 -4.91 -13.30
C PRO A 189 5.60 -4.23 -11.96
N ARG A 190 5.42 -4.92 -10.82
CA ARG A 190 5.79 -4.40 -9.50
C ARG A 190 7.30 -4.18 -9.36
N ALA A 191 8.10 -5.16 -9.80
CA ALA A 191 9.55 -5.05 -9.77
C ALA A 191 10.04 -3.88 -10.63
N GLN A 192 9.51 -3.76 -11.86
CA GLN A 192 9.84 -2.65 -12.76
C GLN A 192 9.42 -1.29 -12.20
N LEU A 193 8.26 -1.21 -11.54
CA LEU A 193 7.79 0.01 -10.89
C LEU A 193 8.77 0.50 -9.82
N LEU A 194 9.19 -0.39 -8.92
CA LEU A 194 10.16 -0.03 -7.87
C LEU A 194 11.54 0.29 -8.44
N SER A 195 12.03 -0.48 -9.42
CA SER A 195 13.30 -0.21 -10.08
C SER A 195 13.32 1.17 -10.74
N ARG A 196 12.26 1.53 -11.48
CA ARG A 196 12.10 2.85 -12.10
C ARG A 196 11.90 3.98 -11.08
N LEU A 197 11.28 3.71 -9.94
CA LEU A 197 11.22 4.68 -8.85
C LEU A 197 12.64 5.03 -8.40
N GLY A 198 13.53 4.05 -8.24
CA GLY A 198 14.94 4.30 -7.91
C GLY A 198 15.59 5.28 -8.89
N ASP A 199 15.42 5.08 -10.20
CA ASP A 199 15.93 5.99 -11.22
C ASP A 199 15.34 7.41 -11.09
N SER A 200 14.03 7.51 -10.85
CA SER A 200 13.34 8.80 -10.70
C SER A 200 13.79 9.57 -9.46
N LEU A 201 13.99 8.90 -8.33
CA LEU A 201 14.45 9.54 -7.09
C LEU A 201 15.83 10.18 -7.25
N LEU A 202 16.74 9.55 -8.01
CA LEU A 202 18.07 10.09 -8.32
C LEU A 202 18.03 11.32 -9.24
N GLN A 203 16.95 11.52 -10.01
CA GLN A 203 16.78 12.71 -10.84
C GLN A 203 16.32 13.94 -10.04
N HIS A 204 15.95 13.77 -8.76
CA HIS A 204 15.48 14.84 -7.89
C HIS A 204 16.28 14.90 -6.56
N PRO A 205 17.61 15.07 -6.61
CA PRO A 205 18.46 15.04 -5.43
C PRO A 205 18.19 16.19 -4.46
N ASP A 206 17.63 17.32 -4.93
CA ASP A 206 17.24 18.45 -4.08
C ASP A 206 16.09 18.09 -3.11
N ILE A 207 15.32 17.05 -3.43
CA ILE A 207 14.19 16.57 -2.63
C ILE A 207 14.59 15.29 -1.88
N PHE A 208 15.15 14.31 -2.59
CA PHE A 208 15.39 12.97 -2.05
C PHE A 208 16.83 12.73 -1.59
N GLY A 209 17.69 13.74 -1.70
CA GLY A 209 19.11 13.63 -1.38
C GLY A 209 19.90 12.81 -2.41
N PRO A 210 21.24 12.71 -2.25
CA PRO A 210 22.13 12.06 -3.21
C PRO A 210 21.89 10.55 -3.35
N GLU A 211 21.33 9.90 -2.31
CA GLU A 211 21.01 8.47 -2.34
C GLU A 211 19.61 8.18 -2.89
N GLY A 212 18.81 9.20 -3.22
CA GLY A 212 17.43 9.04 -3.68
C GLY A 212 16.56 8.32 -2.66
N ARG A 213 16.48 8.86 -1.44
CA ARG A 213 15.72 8.28 -0.33
C ARG A 213 14.34 8.93 -0.19
N PRO A 214 13.23 8.17 -0.29
CA PRO A 214 11.88 8.71 -0.14
C PRO A 214 11.66 9.51 1.14
N GLY A 215 12.21 9.06 2.26
CA GLY A 215 12.07 9.68 3.57
C GLY A 215 12.63 11.10 3.67
N ASN A 216 13.46 11.55 2.74
CA ASN A 216 13.98 12.92 2.75
C ASN A 216 12.93 13.99 2.40
N LEU A 217 11.67 13.60 2.14
CA LEU A 217 10.51 14.52 2.10
C LEU A 217 10.27 15.29 3.41
N VAL A 218 10.85 14.83 4.53
CA VAL A 218 10.77 15.50 5.85
C VAL A 218 12.14 15.89 6.41
#